data_AF-A0A2E5Y3Q8-F1
#
_entry.id   AF-A0A2E5Y3Q8-F1
#
_cell.length_a   1.000
_cell.length_b   1.000
_cell.length_c   1.000
_cell.angle_alpha   90.00
_cell.angle_beta   90.00
_cell.angle_gamma   90.00
#
_symmetry.space_group_name_H-M   'P 1'
#
loop_
_entity.id
_entity.type
_entity.pdbx_description
1 polymer ?
#
loop_
_entity_poly.entity_id
_entity_poly.type
_entity_poly.pdbx_seq_one_letter_code
_entity_poly.pdbx_strand_id
1 'polypeptide(L)'
;MRRERTLCESVLSFGLVLLLLLQLVAPLGIQTATDEAILSEKNLVDLTLPSNLEHGHDLAGQTIDVEGMTELLVRSDSSIDMWMSNVLVEGTISNLSTPSVYLAENGSSYFCWTNDLGEVRMGIYTAAGVFSHSLIDTVSTTHGLIGCSVVADESYRPLALFGDGANLKMARMAFEGQVYTTDTWLKRTIVEDLFPESMTLRLTEDGNEFAVVRTSSGELWQVNNSGLRWYHSLLDI
;
A
#
# COMPACT_ATOMS: atom_id res chain seq x y z
N MET A 1 3.07 -77.59 6.02
CA MET A 1 1.97 -76.60 6.02
C MET A 1 2.46 -75.29 5.42
N ARG A 2 2.22 -75.07 4.13
CA ARG A 2 2.67 -73.86 3.41
C ARG A 2 1.74 -73.63 2.20
N ARG A 3 0.56 -73.02 2.38
CA ARG A 3 -0.26 -72.58 1.23
C ARG A 3 -1.47 -71.68 1.55
N GLU A 4 -1.33 -70.52 2.21
CA GLU A 4 -2.48 -69.58 2.28
C GLU A 4 -2.16 -68.07 2.17
N ARG A 5 -0.89 -67.64 2.07
CA ARG A 5 -0.56 -66.20 2.12
C ARG A 5 -0.49 -65.45 0.79
N THR A 6 -0.51 -66.12 -0.37
CA THR A 6 -0.28 -65.46 -1.67
C THR A 6 -1.56 -65.04 -2.40
N LEU A 7 -2.75 -65.49 -1.97
CA LEU A 7 -4.00 -65.20 -2.65
C LEU A 7 -4.62 -63.85 -2.24
N CYS A 8 -4.38 -63.41 -1.00
CA CYS A 8 -4.98 -62.17 -0.46
C CYS A 8 -4.29 -60.90 -0.98
N GLU A 9 -2.95 -60.91 -1.16
CA GLU A 9 -2.20 -59.76 -1.70
C GLU A 9 -2.48 -59.51 -3.19
N SER A 10 -2.69 -60.57 -3.97
CA SER A 10 -3.00 -60.45 -5.40
C SER A 10 -4.37 -59.82 -5.65
N VAL A 11 -5.36 -60.11 -4.82
CA VAL A 11 -6.73 -59.56 -4.95
C VAL A 11 -6.76 -58.10 -4.54
N LEU A 12 -6.01 -57.72 -3.51
CA LEU A 12 -5.89 -56.35 -3.05
C LEU A 12 -5.16 -55.46 -4.08
N SER A 13 -4.09 -56.00 -4.69
CA SER A 13 -3.35 -55.31 -5.75
C SER A 13 -4.17 -55.15 -7.02
N PHE A 14 -4.93 -56.19 -7.43
CA PHE A 14 -5.86 -56.07 -8.56
C PHE A 14 -6.99 -55.06 -8.29
N GLY A 15 -7.53 -55.03 -7.08
CA GLY A 15 -8.56 -54.06 -6.69
C GLY A 15 -8.06 -52.61 -6.74
N LEU A 16 -6.82 -52.38 -6.29
CA LEU A 16 -6.18 -51.06 -6.34
C LEU A 16 -5.90 -50.59 -7.77
N VAL A 17 -5.43 -51.49 -8.64
CA VAL A 17 -5.21 -51.18 -10.07
C VAL A 17 -6.53 -50.89 -10.78
N LEU A 18 -7.60 -51.63 -10.46
CA LEU A 18 -8.93 -51.38 -11.03
C LEU A 18 -9.49 -50.02 -10.57
N LEU A 19 -9.31 -49.66 -9.30
CA LEU A 19 -9.68 -48.34 -8.76
C LEU A 19 -8.90 -47.20 -9.44
N LEU A 20 -7.60 -47.40 -9.67
CA LEU A 20 -6.76 -46.40 -10.36
C LEU A 20 -7.19 -46.22 -11.82
N LEU A 21 -7.55 -47.32 -12.50
CA LEU A 21 -8.08 -47.29 -13.86
C LEU A 21 -9.45 -46.61 -13.94
N LEU A 22 -10.33 -46.82 -12.96
CA LEU A 22 -11.61 -46.11 -12.85
C LEU A 22 -11.43 -44.60 -12.63
N GLN A 23 -10.44 -44.19 -11.84
CA GLN A 23 -10.11 -42.76 -11.64
C GLN A 23 -9.57 -42.08 -12.91
N LEU A 24 -8.92 -42.84 -13.81
CA LEU A 24 -8.46 -42.32 -15.10
C LEU A 24 -9.61 -42.02 -16.09
N VAL A 25 -10.79 -42.62 -15.91
CA VAL A 25 -11.97 -42.37 -16.77
C VAL A 25 -12.90 -41.28 -16.20
N ALA A 26 -12.67 -40.86 -14.95
CA ALA A 26 -13.46 -39.83 -14.28
C ALA A 26 -13.54 -38.47 -15.03
N PRO A 27 -12.50 -37.95 -15.73
CA PRO A 27 -12.59 -36.64 -16.38
C PRO A 27 -13.35 -36.68 -17.72
N LEU A 28 -13.78 -37.85 -18.20
CA LEU A 28 -14.54 -37.99 -19.45
C LEU A 28 -16.07 -37.93 -19.26
N GLY A 29 -16.56 -38.02 -18.03
CA GLY A 29 -17.99 -38.15 -17.72
C GLY A 29 -18.70 -36.87 -17.27
N ILE A 30 -17.98 -35.76 -17.07
CA ILE A 30 -18.56 -34.48 -16.62
C ILE A 30 -17.93 -33.34 -17.42
N GLN A 31 -18.22 -33.31 -18.71
CA GLN A 31 -18.33 -32.06 -19.45
C GLN A 31 -19.75 -31.98 -19.99
N THR A 32 -20.73 -31.87 -19.08
CA THR A 32 -21.85 -31.01 -19.43
C THR A 32 -21.25 -29.62 -19.43
N ALA A 33 -20.77 -29.18 -20.60
CA ALA A 33 -20.90 -27.78 -20.93
C ALA A 33 -22.39 -27.51 -20.79
N THR A 34 -22.81 -27.10 -19.59
CA THR A 34 -23.94 -26.18 -19.52
C THR A 34 -23.48 -25.06 -20.40
N ASP A 35 -24.07 -24.95 -21.60
CA ASP A 35 -24.08 -23.70 -22.33
C ASP A 35 -24.27 -22.64 -21.25
N GLU A 36 -23.22 -21.89 -20.94
CA GLU A 36 -23.43 -20.63 -20.27
C GLU A 36 -24.44 -19.97 -21.18
N ALA A 37 -25.64 -19.73 -20.67
CA ALA A 37 -26.57 -18.89 -21.35
C ALA A 37 -25.79 -17.62 -21.59
N ILE A 38 -25.29 -17.44 -22.83
CA ILE A 38 -24.78 -16.18 -23.31
C ILE A 38 -25.92 -15.26 -22.99
N LEU A 39 -25.76 -14.46 -21.93
CA LEU A 39 -26.74 -13.48 -21.53
C LEU A 39 -26.99 -12.71 -22.82
N SER A 40 -28.18 -12.92 -23.39
CA SER A 40 -28.64 -12.21 -24.58
C SER A 40 -28.19 -10.79 -24.38
N GLU A 41 -27.34 -10.30 -25.29
CA GLU A 41 -26.74 -8.98 -25.29
C GLU A 41 -27.64 -8.04 -24.49
N LYS A 42 -27.26 -7.81 -23.23
CA LYS A 42 -28.05 -7.00 -22.31
C LYS A 42 -28.21 -5.71 -23.08
N ASN A 43 -29.45 -5.39 -23.50
CA ASN A 43 -29.74 -4.14 -24.21
C ASN A 43 -28.88 -3.10 -23.56
N LEU A 44 -27.90 -2.57 -24.30
CA LEU A 44 -26.99 -1.56 -23.78
C LEU A 44 -27.93 -0.46 -23.30
N VAL A 45 -28.05 -0.38 -21.97
CA VAL A 45 -28.96 0.55 -21.32
C VAL A 45 -28.46 1.90 -21.78
N ASP A 46 -29.28 2.59 -22.58
CA ASP A 46 -28.95 3.94 -23.04
C ASP A 46 -29.14 4.86 -21.83
N LEU A 47 -28.10 4.91 -21.00
CA LEU A 47 -28.03 5.83 -19.88
C LEU A 47 -27.54 7.16 -20.46
N THR A 48 -28.48 8.01 -20.84
CA THR A 48 -28.16 9.38 -21.25
C THR A 48 -27.87 10.23 -20.01
N LEU A 49 -26.61 10.19 -19.57
CA LEU A 49 -26.09 11.13 -18.59
C LEU A 49 -25.94 12.52 -19.24
N PRO A 50 -26.18 13.61 -18.49
CA PRO A 50 -25.80 14.95 -18.95
C PRO A 50 -24.30 14.99 -19.34
N SER A 51 -23.97 15.69 -20.42
CA SER A 51 -22.63 15.68 -21.04
C SER A 51 -21.54 16.40 -20.25
N ASN A 52 -21.89 16.97 -19.09
CA ASN A 52 -21.03 17.78 -18.23
C ASN A 52 -20.76 17.15 -16.85
N LEU A 53 -20.91 15.83 -16.72
CA LEU A 53 -20.59 15.11 -15.48
C LEU A 53 -19.11 14.72 -15.42
N GLU A 54 -18.39 15.31 -14.48
CA GLU A 54 -17.02 14.93 -14.16
C GLU A 54 -17.01 13.86 -13.05
N HIS A 55 -17.97 13.92 -12.11
CA HIS A 55 -18.06 12.97 -10.99
C HIS A 55 -19.51 12.58 -10.67
N GLY A 56 -19.73 11.37 -10.13
CA GLY A 56 -21.09 10.86 -9.81
C GLY A 56 -21.86 11.67 -8.76
N HIS A 57 -21.19 12.52 -7.97
CA HIS A 57 -21.85 13.40 -7.00
C HIS A 57 -22.54 14.60 -7.67
N ASP A 58 -22.15 14.96 -8.90
CA ASP A 58 -22.76 16.04 -9.68
C ASP A 58 -24.18 15.71 -10.16
N LEU A 59 -24.60 14.44 -10.01
CA LEU A 59 -25.94 13.98 -10.34
C LEU A 59 -26.99 14.47 -9.34
N ALA A 60 -26.62 14.82 -8.10
CA ALA A 60 -27.60 15.13 -7.07
C ALA A 60 -28.41 16.40 -7.42
N GLY A 61 -29.73 16.30 -7.36
CA GLY A 61 -30.63 17.37 -7.77
C GLY A 61 -30.71 17.60 -9.28
N GLN A 62 -29.97 16.83 -10.08
CA GLN A 62 -30.12 16.80 -11.54
C GLN A 62 -31.25 15.85 -11.93
N THR A 63 -31.77 16.06 -13.13
CA THR A 63 -32.68 15.12 -13.77
C THR A 63 -31.88 14.17 -14.66
N ILE A 64 -32.20 12.88 -14.55
CA ILE A 64 -31.64 11.84 -15.41
C ILE A 64 -32.76 11.10 -16.12
N ASP A 65 -32.46 10.55 -17.28
CA ASP A 65 -33.38 9.68 -18.00
C ASP A 65 -32.88 8.23 -17.88
N VAL A 66 -33.77 7.33 -17.47
CA VAL A 66 -33.47 5.90 -17.32
C VAL A 66 -34.63 5.09 -17.88
N GLU A 67 -34.35 4.33 -18.94
CA GLU A 67 -35.22 3.31 -19.55
C GLU A 67 -36.73 3.62 -19.50
N GLY A 68 -37.18 4.53 -20.37
CA GLY A 68 -38.59 4.87 -20.51
C GLY A 68 -39.16 5.78 -19.41
N MET A 69 -38.34 6.15 -18.42
CA MET A 69 -38.64 7.21 -17.47
C MET A 69 -37.80 8.43 -17.82
N THR A 70 -38.49 9.54 -18.07
CA THR A 70 -37.88 10.84 -18.34
C THR A 70 -37.98 11.74 -17.11
N GLU A 71 -37.02 12.65 -16.94
CA GLU A 71 -37.00 13.67 -15.87
C GLU A 71 -36.95 13.08 -14.44
N LEU A 72 -36.22 11.98 -14.22
CA LEU A 72 -36.04 11.44 -12.87
C LEU A 72 -35.16 12.38 -12.04
N LEU A 73 -35.76 13.01 -11.03
CA LEU A 73 -35.00 13.82 -10.08
C LEU A 73 -34.15 12.91 -9.19
N VAL A 74 -32.84 12.98 -9.36
CA VAL A 74 -31.89 12.37 -8.42
C VAL A 74 -32.00 13.12 -7.10
N ARG A 75 -32.21 12.40 -6.00
CA ARG A 75 -32.36 13.02 -4.69
C ARG A 75 -31.13 13.88 -4.37
N SER A 76 -31.34 15.07 -3.83
CA SER A 76 -30.26 16.00 -3.48
C SER A 76 -29.31 15.49 -2.39
N ASP A 77 -29.66 14.40 -1.69
CA ASP A 77 -28.81 13.74 -0.71
C ASP A 77 -27.92 12.63 -1.31
N SER A 78 -28.03 12.34 -2.60
CA SER A 78 -27.10 11.42 -3.28
C SER A 78 -25.70 12.02 -3.49
N SER A 79 -25.51 13.33 -3.25
CA SER A 79 -24.21 14.01 -3.17
C SER A 79 -23.71 14.13 -1.74
N ILE A 80 -24.16 13.26 -0.83
CA ILE A 80 -23.62 13.24 0.53
C ILE A 80 -22.17 12.74 0.47
N ASP A 81 -21.27 13.70 0.33
CA ASP A 81 -19.85 13.55 0.55
C ASP A 81 -19.63 13.67 2.06
N MET A 82 -19.81 12.56 2.79
CA MET A 82 -19.46 12.52 4.22
C MET A 82 -17.95 12.46 4.35
N TRP A 83 -17.32 13.62 4.39
CA TRP A 83 -15.93 13.72 4.81
C TRP A 83 -15.88 13.81 6.34
N MET A 84 -15.10 12.92 6.95
CA MET A 84 -14.75 13.01 8.37
C MET A 84 -13.35 13.57 8.47
N SER A 85 -13.19 14.66 9.22
CA SER A 85 -11.88 15.22 9.53
C SER A 85 -11.54 14.92 10.98
N ASN A 86 -10.44 14.19 11.18
CA ASN A 86 -9.84 13.97 12.49
C ASN A 86 -8.44 14.57 12.50
N VAL A 87 -8.15 15.37 13.52
CA VAL A 87 -6.80 15.91 13.73
C VAL A 87 -5.98 14.83 14.45
N LEU A 88 -5.02 14.23 13.74
CA LEU A 88 -4.12 13.21 14.30
C LEU A 88 -2.87 13.82 14.92
N VAL A 89 -2.34 14.87 14.29
CA VAL A 89 -1.16 15.63 14.72
C VAL A 89 -1.43 17.10 14.42
N GLU A 90 -1.16 17.97 15.40
CA GLU A 90 -1.34 19.41 15.29
C GLU A 90 -0.02 20.14 15.55
N GLY A 91 0.22 21.21 14.79
CA GLY A 91 1.37 22.08 14.93
C GLY A 91 1.31 23.26 13.98
N THR A 92 2.31 24.12 14.06
CA THR A 92 2.57 25.24 13.17
C THR A 92 3.83 24.97 12.37
N ILE A 93 4.04 25.73 11.29
CA ILE A 93 5.26 25.61 10.46
C ILE A 93 6.57 25.86 11.23
N SER A 94 6.50 26.47 12.42
CA SER A 94 7.67 26.73 13.26
C SER A 94 8.01 25.57 14.19
N ASN A 95 7.06 24.67 14.49
CA ASN A 95 7.25 23.58 15.45
C ASN A 95 6.94 22.19 14.90
N LEU A 96 6.42 22.09 13.67
CA LEU A 96 6.08 20.85 13.02
C LEU A 96 6.41 20.95 11.52
N SER A 97 7.20 20.00 11.01
CA SER A 97 7.41 19.89 9.58
C SER A 97 6.13 19.47 8.89
N THR A 98 6.01 19.73 7.58
CA THR A 98 4.91 19.20 6.79
C THR A 98 4.88 17.67 6.89
N PRO A 99 3.81 17.08 7.43
CA PRO A 99 3.74 15.63 7.57
C PRO A 99 3.68 14.95 6.20
N SER A 100 4.43 13.86 6.03
CA SER A 100 4.25 12.96 4.89
C SER A 100 3.23 11.89 5.23
N VAL A 101 2.42 11.50 4.25
CA VAL A 101 1.39 10.46 4.40
C VAL A 101 1.57 9.39 3.31
N TYR A 102 1.41 8.14 3.69
CA TYR A 102 1.32 7.00 2.79
C TYR A 102 0.08 6.16 3.11
N LEU A 103 -0.79 5.95 2.13
CA LEU A 103 -1.97 5.09 2.26
C LEU A 103 -1.63 3.71 1.70
N ALA A 104 -1.66 2.69 2.56
CA ALA A 104 -1.44 1.31 2.16
C ALA A 104 -2.73 0.66 1.65
N GLU A 105 -2.58 -0.41 0.87
CA GLU A 105 -3.71 -1.14 0.27
C GLU A 105 -4.65 -1.78 1.29
N ASN A 106 -4.17 -2.08 2.50
CA ASN A 106 -5.00 -2.58 3.59
C ASN A 106 -5.87 -1.48 4.25
N GLY A 107 -5.84 -0.25 3.73
CA GLY A 107 -6.59 0.90 4.25
C GLY A 107 -5.91 1.61 5.43
N SER A 108 -4.76 1.13 5.90
CA SER A 108 -4.00 1.82 6.95
C SER A 108 -3.19 2.98 6.35
N SER A 109 -3.11 4.08 7.08
CA SER A 109 -2.31 5.25 6.71
C SER A 109 -1.10 5.40 7.63
N TYR A 110 0.04 5.72 7.04
CA TYR A 110 1.31 5.93 7.73
C TYR A 110 1.69 7.40 7.61
N PHE A 111 2.18 7.97 8.71
CA PHE A 111 2.47 9.38 8.84
C PHE A 111 3.89 9.56 9.32
N CYS A 112 4.63 10.50 8.76
CA CYS A 112 5.91 10.90 9.31
C CYS A 112 5.98 12.42 9.47
N TRP A 113 6.50 12.87 10.60
CA TRP A 113 6.75 14.29 10.87
C TRP A 113 7.97 14.48 11.77
N THR A 114 8.49 15.70 11.79
CA THR A 114 9.57 16.15 12.68
C THR A 114 9.08 17.35 13.48
N ASN A 115 9.38 17.43 14.77
CA ASN A 115 9.08 18.61 15.59
C ASN A 115 10.30 19.52 15.83
N ASP A 116 10.09 20.69 16.42
CA ASP A 116 11.14 21.65 16.79
C ASP A 116 12.21 21.11 17.74
N LEU A 117 11.91 20.07 18.52
CA LEU A 117 12.87 19.35 19.35
C LEU A 117 13.77 18.40 18.54
N GLY A 118 13.55 18.28 17.23
CA GLY A 118 14.27 17.36 16.36
C GLY A 118 13.79 15.92 16.45
N GLU A 119 12.63 15.65 17.06
CA GLU A 119 12.09 14.29 17.12
C GLU A 119 11.41 13.94 15.79
N VAL A 120 11.94 12.92 15.12
CA VAL A 120 11.30 12.32 13.96
C VAL A 120 10.36 11.22 14.45
N ARG A 121 9.07 11.36 14.15
CA ARG A 121 8.00 10.47 14.63
C ARG A 121 7.28 9.79 13.47
N MET A 122 6.87 8.56 13.72
CA MET A 122 6.03 7.76 12.82
C MET A 122 4.68 7.54 13.47
N GLY A 123 3.59 7.85 12.76
CA GLY A 123 2.22 7.54 13.13
C GLY A 123 1.63 6.47 12.23
N ILE A 124 0.74 5.65 12.78
CA ILE A 124 -0.03 4.66 12.04
C ILE A 124 -1.50 4.87 12.42
N TYR A 125 -2.32 5.16 11.42
CA TYR A 125 -3.77 5.13 11.51
C TYR A 125 -4.28 3.86 10.85
N THR A 126 -4.69 2.90 11.67
CA THR A 126 -5.14 1.59 11.19
C THR A 126 -6.49 1.70 10.47
N ALA A 127 -6.80 0.76 9.60
CA ALA A 127 -8.13 0.67 8.96
C ALA A 127 -9.29 0.50 9.97
N ALA A 128 -8.99 0.09 11.20
CA ALA A 128 -9.95 0.05 12.31
C ALA A 128 -10.20 1.42 12.98
N GLY A 129 -9.53 2.48 12.53
CA GLY A 129 -9.69 3.84 13.04
C GLY A 129 -8.85 4.16 14.29
N VAL A 130 -7.86 3.31 14.63
CA VAL A 130 -6.96 3.52 15.77
C VAL A 130 -5.68 4.21 15.32
N PHE A 131 -5.34 5.33 15.96
CA PHE A 131 -4.06 6.03 15.78
C PHE A 131 -3.06 5.64 16.86
N SER A 132 -1.82 5.37 16.46
CA SER A 132 -0.68 5.16 17.35
C SER A 132 0.57 5.81 16.75
N HIS A 133 1.58 6.12 17.57
CA HIS A 133 2.82 6.67 17.07
C HIS A 133 4.05 6.22 17.87
N SER A 134 5.23 6.30 17.25
CA SER A 134 6.51 5.99 17.88
C SER A 134 7.59 7.01 17.49
N LEU A 135 8.63 7.12 18.32
CA LEU A 135 9.83 7.91 18.02
C LEU A 135 10.77 7.07 17.15
N ILE A 136 11.18 7.60 16.00
CA ILE A 136 12.19 7.01 15.13
C ILE A 136 13.59 7.41 15.63
N ASP A 137 13.86 8.72 15.62
CA ASP A 137 15.16 9.29 15.97
C ASP A 137 15.03 10.71 16.52
N THR A 138 16.14 11.21 17.08
CA THR A 138 16.31 12.64 17.42
C THR A 138 17.43 13.21 16.58
N VAL A 139 17.14 14.25 15.81
CA VAL A 139 18.03 14.82 14.79
C VAL A 139 18.38 16.27 15.06
N SER A 140 19.44 16.76 14.41
CA SER A 140 19.80 18.17 14.43
C SER A 140 18.84 19.02 13.61
N THR A 141 18.32 20.08 14.22
CA THR A 141 17.51 21.13 13.58
C THR A 141 18.31 22.39 13.24
N THR A 142 19.65 22.33 13.27
CA THR A 142 20.53 23.49 13.02
C THR A 142 20.32 24.11 11.64
N HIS A 143 19.89 23.33 10.66
CA HIS A 143 19.60 23.79 9.29
C HIS A 143 18.10 23.98 9.02
N GLY A 144 17.30 24.11 10.07
CA GLY A 144 15.86 24.23 9.99
C GLY A 144 15.12 22.91 10.23
N LEU A 145 13.80 22.99 10.18
CA LEU A 145 12.92 21.87 10.43
C LEU A 145 12.65 21.10 9.13
N ILE A 146 13.41 20.04 8.92
CA ILE A 146 13.36 19.25 7.68
C ILE A 146 12.23 18.21 7.79
N GLY A 147 11.40 18.15 6.75
CA GLY A 147 10.36 17.13 6.62
C GLY A 147 10.93 15.72 6.52
N CYS A 148 10.06 14.73 6.65
CA CYS A 148 10.40 13.34 6.37
C CYS A 148 9.41 12.76 5.38
N SER A 149 9.77 11.65 4.74
CA SER A 149 8.91 10.94 3.80
C SER A 149 8.75 9.49 4.22
N VAL A 150 7.54 8.96 4.11
CA VAL A 150 7.17 7.61 4.57
C VAL A 150 6.59 6.76 3.44
N VAL A 151 6.89 5.46 3.50
CA VAL A 151 6.23 4.39 2.73
C VAL A 151 6.09 3.15 3.62
N ALA A 152 5.28 2.18 3.19
CA ALA A 152 5.28 0.84 3.76
C ALA A 152 5.51 -0.18 2.63
N ASP A 153 6.20 -1.28 2.95
CA ASP A 153 6.36 -2.40 2.01
C ASP A 153 5.10 -3.25 1.90
N GLU A 154 5.14 -4.28 1.06
CA GLU A 154 4.03 -5.23 0.84
C GLU A 154 3.62 -5.97 2.14
N SER A 155 4.52 -6.06 3.11
CA SER A 155 4.26 -6.62 4.45
C SER A 155 3.80 -5.56 5.45
N TYR A 156 3.45 -4.35 4.98
CA TYR A 156 2.99 -3.22 5.78
C TYR A 156 4.01 -2.75 6.83
N ARG A 157 5.30 -3.02 6.58
CA ARG A 157 6.40 -2.55 7.42
C ARG A 157 6.77 -1.14 7.02
N PRO A 158 6.71 -0.15 7.93
CA PRO A 158 7.00 1.22 7.58
C PRO A 158 8.50 1.50 7.42
N LEU A 159 8.78 2.40 6.49
CA LEU A 159 10.10 2.96 6.19
C LEU A 159 9.97 4.47 6.14
N ALA A 160 10.99 5.17 6.63
CA ALA A 160 11.06 6.62 6.58
C ALA A 160 12.42 7.09 6.08
N LEU A 161 12.42 8.17 5.30
CA LEU A 161 13.59 8.97 4.96
C LEU A 161 13.45 10.33 5.64
N PHE A 162 14.51 10.85 6.25
CA PHE A 162 14.49 12.10 7.00
C PHE A 162 15.85 12.80 7.00
N GLY A 163 15.83 14.11 7.17
CA GLY A 163 17.05 14.91 7.32
C GLY A 163 17.58 14.86 8.76
N ASP A 164 18.90 14.88 8.91
CA ASP A 164 19.59 15.11 10.18
C ASP A 164 20.70 16.14 10.00
N GLY A 165 20.37 17.40 10.28
CA GLY A 165 21.22 18.53 9.93
C GLY A 165 21.55 18.52 8.44
N ALA A 166 22.82 18.31 8.11
CA ALA A 166 23.29 18.24 6.72
C ALA A 166 23.13 16.86 6.08
N ASN A 167 22.75 15.83 6.84
CA ASN A 167 22.76 14.44 6.38
C ASN A 167 21.36 13.97 5.99
N LEU A 168 21.32 12.98 5.10
CA LEU A 168 20.12 12.22 4.78
C LEU A 168 20.19 10.87 5.49
N LYS A 169 19.18 10.56 6.31
CA LYS A 169 19.04 9.30 7.04
C LYS A 169 17.80 8.55 6.60
N MET A 170 17.83 7.24 6.83
CA MET A 170 16.68 6.38 6.64
C MET A 170 16.47 5.50 7.87
N ALA A 171 15.21 5.13 8.11
CA ALA A 171 14.85 4.15 9.10
C ALA A 171 13.86 3.12 8.54
N ARG A 172 14.00 1.88 8.99
CA ARG A 172 13.06 0.78 8.73
C ARG A 172 12.62 0.14 10.05
N MET A 173 11.33 -0.16 10.16
CA MET A 173 10.80 -0.82 11.35
C MET A 173 11.20 -2.30 11.37
N ALA A 174 11.83 -2.75 12.45
CA ALA A 174 12.04 -4.15 12.73
C ALA A 174 11.10 -4.60 13.84
N PHE A 175 10.09 -5.39 13.48
CA PHE A 175 9.17 -5.99 14.43
C PHE A 175 9.86 -7.01 15.35
N GLU A 176 9.30 -7.18 16.54
CA GLU A 176 9.68 -8.22 17.49
C GLU A 176 9.74 -9.60 16.82
N GLY A 177 10.75 -10.39 17.18
CA GLY A 177 10.96 -11.73 16.65
C GLY A 177 12.20 -12.39 17.24
N GLN A 178 12.85 -13.26 16.49
CA GLN A 178 14.03 -13.99 17.00
C GLN A 178 15.26 -13.10 17.22
N VAL A 179 15.36 -11.99 16.48
CA VAL A 179 16.52 -11.08 16.51
C VAL A 179 16.28 -9.88 17.43
N TYR A 180 15.04 -9.36 17.46
CA TYR A 180 14.67 -8.17 18.22
C TYR A 180 13.64 -8.54 19.27
N THR A 181 13.91 -8.18 20.53
CA THR A 181 13.03 -8.48 21.67
C THR A 181 11.83 -7.54 21.78
N THR A 182 11.84 -6.45 21.02
CA THR A 182 10.75 -5.48 20.90
C THR A 182 10.83 -4.85 19.51
N ASP A 183 9.75 -4.24 19.06
CA ASP A 183 9.76 -3.40 17.86
C ASP A 183 10.85 -2.31 17.99
N THR A 184 11.68 -2.17 16.96
CA THR A 184 12.81 -1.23 16.97
C THR A 184 13.09 -0.62 15.60
N TRP A 185 13.50 0.64 15.58
CA TRP A 185 13.85 1.35 14.35
C TRP A 185 15.31 1.10 13.98
N LEU A 186 15.54 0.49 12.82
CA LEU A 186 16.87 0.32 12.25
C LEU A 186 17.21 1.56 11.43
N LYS A 187 18.23 2.30 11.85
CA LYS A 187 18.57 3.62 11.31
C LYS A 187 19.92 3.60 10.61
N ARG A 188 20.05 4.37 9.53
CA ARG A 188 21.31 4.51 8.79
C ARG A 188 21.43 5.88 8.12
N THR A 189 22.61 6.47 8.16
CA THR A 189 22.98 7.61 7.30
C THR A 189 23.24 7.12 5.88
N ILE A 190 22.55 7.70 4.90
CA ILE A 190 22.59 7.29 3.50
C ILE A 190 23.50 8.21 2.68
N VAL A 191 23.38 9.52 2.89
CA VAL A 191 24.21 10.54 2.26
C VAL A 191 24.62 11.55 3.32
N GLU A 192 25.91 11.87 3.36
CA GLU A 192 26.45 12.93 4.23
C GLU A 192 26.56 14.24 3.45
N ASP A 193 26.46 15.38 4.15
CA ASP A 193 26.64 16.73 3.58
C ASP A 193 25.75 17.04 2.36
N LEU A 194 24.51 16.53 2.34
CA LEU A 194 23.52 16.76 1.28
C LEU A 194 22.67 18.03 1.51
N PHE A 195 22.50 18.46 2.76
CA PHE A 195 21.63 19.57 3.17
C PHE A 195 20.19 19.46 2.63
N PRO A 196 19.45 18.38 2.99
CA PRO A 196 18.10 18.15 2.47
C PRO A 196 17.10 19.21 2.97
N GLU A 197 16.26 19.72 2.08
CA GLU A 197 15.16 20.63 2.40
C GLU A 197 13.81 19.93 2.28
N SER A 198 13.62 19.12 1.23
CA SER A 198 12.43 18.30 1.03
C SER A 198 12.78 16.97 0.36
N MET A 199 11.94 15.96 0.57
CA MET A 199 12.17 14.63 0.02
C MET A 199 10.88 13.88 -0.24
N THR A 200 10.92 12.97 -1.20
CA THR A 200 9.84 12.01 -1.48
C THR A 200 10.44 10.63 -1.62
N LEU A 201 9.96 9.69 -0.81
CA LEU A 201 10.32 8.28 -0.82
C LEU A 201 9.24 7.46 -1.52
N ARG A 202 9.68 6.49 -2.32
CA ARG A 202 8.87 5.47 -3.00
C ARG A 202 9.59 4.13 -2.92
N LEU A 203 8.84 3.07 -3.17
CA LEU A 203 9.39 1.74 -3.41
C LEU A 203 9.32 1.46 -4.92
N THR A 204 10.35 0.83 -5.46
CA THR A 204 10.34 0.29 -6.82
C THR A 204 9.44 -0.94 -6.90
N GLU A 205 9.19 -1.47 -8.10
CA GLU A 205 8.46 -2.72 -8.30
C GLU A 205 9.13 -3.90 -7.57
N ASP A 206 10.46 -3.89 -7.47
CA ASP A 206 11.23 -4.89 -6.71
C ASP A 206 11.23 -4.66 -5.18
N GLY A 207 10.50 -3.65 -4.69
CA GLY A 207 10.44 -3.31 -3.26
C GLY A 207 11.68 -2.57 -2.72
N ASN A 208 12.55 -2.06 -3.60
CA ASN A 208 13.74 -1.29 -3.19
C ASN A 208 13.40 0.19 -2.98
N GLU A 209 14.09 0.86 -2.07
CA GLU A 209 13.88 2.28 -1.83
C GLU A 209 14.40 3.15 -2.98
N PHE A 210 13.55 4.08 -3.41
CA PHE A 210 13.88 5.17 -4.32
C PHE A 210 13.40 6.48 -3.71
N ALA A 211 14.26 7.48 -3.68
CA ALA A 211 13.90 8.80 -3.22
C ALA A 211 14.43 9.90 -4.13
N VAL A 212 13.67 10.99 -4.17
CA VAL A 212 14.12 12.26 -4.74
C VAL A 212 14.23 13.26 -3.59
N VAL A 213 15.35 13.97 -3.53
CA VAL A 213 15.69 14.90 -2.45
C VAL A 213 16.08 16.23 -3.07
N ARG A 214 15.42 17.31 -2.66
CA ARG A 214 15.85 18.67 -2.97
C ARG A 214 16.70 19.20 -1.83
N THR A 215 17.83 19.81 -2.18
CA THR A 215 18.75 20.43 -1.23
C THR A 215 18.42 21.91 -1.02
N SER A 216 18.97 22.51 0.03
CA SER A 216 18.85 23.96 0.29
C SER A 216 19.54 24.84 -0.76
N SER A 217 20.45 24.27 -1.58
CA SER A 217 21.06 24.93 -2.73
C SER A 217 20.16 24.93 -3.98
N GLY A 218 19.05 24.18 -3.97
CA GLY A 218 18.11 24.06 -5.09
C GLY A 218 18.29 22.78 -5.92
N GLU A 219 19.41 22.09 -5.75
CA GLU A 219 19.76 20.87 -6.49
C GLU A 219 18.77 19.75 -6.20
N LEU A 220 18.46 18.97 -7.24
CA LEU A 220 17.61 17.79 -7.14
C LEU A 220 18.45 16.54 -7.26
N TRP A 221 18.41 15.68 -6.25
CA TRP A 221 19.16 14.43 -6.19
C TRP A 221 18.22 13.24 -6.24
N GLN A 222 18.63 12.18 -6.93
CA GLN A 222 18.07 10.85 -6.72
C GLN A 222 18.93 10.07 -5.73
N VAL A 223 18.27 9.28 -4.88
CA VAL A 223 18.89 8.38 -3.92
C VAL A 223 18.18 7.04 -4.03
N ASN A 224 18.93 5.99 -4.30
CA ASN A 224 18.41 4.68 -4.62
C ASN A 224 19.07 3.61 -3.76
N ASN A 225 18.32 2.55 -3.46
CA ASN A 225 18.82 1.31 -2.90
C ASN A 225 18.73 0.19 -3.95
N SER A 226 19.73 -0.68 -4.01
CA SER A 226 19.76 -1.88 -4.86
C SER A 226 19.50 -3.17 -4.08
N GLY A 227 19.01 -3.05 -2.83
CA GLY A 227 18.90 -4.13 -1.85
C GLY A 227 20.19 -4.39 -1.07
N LEU A 228 21.35 -4.12 -1.67
CA LEU A 228 22.67 -4.32 -1.03
C LEU A 228 23.42 -3.01 -0.75
N ARG A 229 23.25 -2.01 -1.61
CA ARG A 229 23.96 -0.73 -1.52
C ARG A 229 23.08 0.44 -1.90
N TRP A 230 23.36 1.56 -1.26
CA TRP A 230 22.83 2.87 -1.61
C TRP A 230 23.71 3.54 -2.66
N TYR A 231 23.08 4.26 -3.58
CA TYR A 231 23.75 5.09 -4.58
C TYR A 231 22.91 6.34 -4.83
N HIS A 232 23.56 7.42 -5.24
CA HIS A 232 22.91 8.70 -5.48
C HIS A 232 23.51 9.40 -6.68
N SER A 233 22.73 10.24 -7.34
CA SER A 233 23.22 11.12 -8.39
C SER A 233 22.42 12.40 -8.44
N LEU A 234 23.06 13.45 -8.93
CA LEU A 234 22.39 14.70 -9.27
C LEU A 234 21.47 14.48 -10.48
N LEU A 235 20.24 14.97 -10.38
CA LEU A 235 19.24 14.97 -11.46
C LEU A 235 19.16 16.34 -12.13
N ASP A 236 19.14 17.41 -11.34
CA ASP A 236 18.93 18.79 -11.81
C ASP A 236 19.58 19.82 -10.86
N ILE A 237 19.83 21.04 -11.35
CA ILE A 237 20.45 22.16 -10.61
C ILE A 237 19.48 23.34 -10.50
#